data_AF-F8BUN9-F1
#
_entry.id   AF-F8BUN9-F1
#
_cell.length_a   1.000
_cell.length_b   1.000
_cell.length_c   1.000
_cell.angle_alpha   90.00
_cell.angle_beta   90.00
_cell.angle_gamma   90.00
#
_symmetry.space_group_name_H-M   'P 1'
#
loop_
_entity.id
_entity.type
_entity.pdbx_description
1 polymer ?
#
loop_
_entity_poly.entity_id
_entity_poly.type
_entity_poly.pdbx_seq_one_letter_code
_entity_poly.pdbx_strand_id
1 'polypeptide(L)'
;MKDIVCFLKIVDYVKPKVWAMENVPRVAQIIEAELRPGGRLRRFHHLGIKARVVNMEEFGLPQRRLRCIAGNFDFDLLHAFSANATKRTLGEIVEALANDSVIDPIYKIQLSKASLTDHVIEDCLNDEETRINRANKTAHPVYNQMPFPDSLNRSVRTITATCTRVSRESIVIPDSVTPDAVRRLTVRERACLQGFPITYQFCGRTHAQKLKLVGNALPPLFSFYVGHTIKRTSVRRIPSIAARAKLLLKKPVEAPSARPEKPGSKYPSSRTFRFAVPSLRLKSGVRFELVNAHSVRGTNWLINFYFGSSKSIHDLRLGQGFERDVIKNLPSSVGKDVKAVCLRVSKFLATADLQNMQKVWSHKARGKTHPFELLDCVDAAGAELSEILTSHAGICSMLVNKAILERYGRRVRKVVGIGKLERNSSRIVAGLTIGSIVNEFIGNQYYKPRATSELNEQVIAVSFTT
;
A
#
# COMPACT_ATOMS: atom_id res chain seq x y z
N MET A 1 18.80 -8.09 13.01
CA MET A 1 19.49 -8.26 14.31
C MET A 1 20.95 -7.85 14.28
N LYS A 2 21.71 -8.08 13.18
CA LYS A 2 23.13 -7.66 13.06
C LYS A 2 23.36 -6.19 13.45
N ASP A 3 22.51 -5.28 12.97
CA ASP A 3 22.64 -3.84 13.25
C ASP A 3 22.42 -3.49 14.73
N ILE A 4 21.46 -4.14 15.38
CA ILE A 4 21.19 -3.97 16.82
C ILE A 4 22.40 -4.41 17.63
N VAL A 5 23.00 -5.57 17.29
CA VAL A 5 24.20 -6.05 17.95
C VAL A 5 25.37 -5.09 17.74
N CYS A 6 25.53 -4.53 16.54
CA CYS A 6 26.57 -3.55 16.25
C CYS A 6 26.40 -2.28 17.09
N PHE A 7 25.19 -1.73 17.13
CA PHE A 7 24.86 -0.56 17.95
C PHE A 7 25.17 -0.81 19.43
N LEU A 8 24.75 -1.96 19.98
CA LEU A 8 24.97 -2.27 21.40
C LEU A 8 26.45 -2.51 21.72
N LYS A 9 27.25 -3.05 20.79
CA LYS A 9 28.71 -3.10 20.96
C LYS A 9 29.32 -1.71 21.11
N ILE A 10 28.84 -0.73 20.35
CA ILE A 10 29.30 0.66 20.45
C ILE A 10 28.92 1.23 21.82
N VAL A 11 27.68 1.01 22.27
CA VAL A 11 27.24 1.46 23.60
C VAL A 11 28.08 0.81 24.71
N ASP A 12 28.35 -0.48 24.62
CA ASP A 12 29.14 -1.23 25.61
C ASP A 12 30.61 -0.77 25.67
N TYR A 13 31.17 -0.42 24.50
CA TYR A 13 32.52 0.12 24.39
C TYR A 13 32.62 1.57 24.90
N VAL A 14 31.74 2.46 24.43
CA VAL A 14 31.76 3.90 24.74
C VAL A 14 31.26 4.20 26.16
N LYS A 15 30.41 3.34 26.72
CA LYS A 15 29.80 3.47 28.05
C LYS A 15 29.11 4.84 28.26
N PRO A 16 28.22 5.27 27.36
CA PRO A 16 27.52 6.54 27.54
C PRO A 16 26.62 6.49 28.78
N LYS A 17 26.51 7.62 29.50
CA LYS A 17 25.59 7.74 30.66
C LYS A 17 24.16 7.39 30.27
N VAL A 18 23.73 7.85 29.08
CA VAL A 18 22.40 7.59 28.53
C VAL A 18 22.51 7.33 27.03
N TRP A 19 21.72 6.41 26.52
CA TRP A 19 21.63 6.12 25.09
C TRP A 19 20.19 5.80 24.68
N ALA A 20 19.90 6.03 23.41
CA ALA A 20 18.61 5.73 22.80
C ALA A 20 18.82 5.17 21.38
N MET A 21 17.98 4.23 20.99
CA MET A 21 17.91 3.62 19.66
C MET A 21 16.45 3.63 19.21
N GLU A 22 16.22 4.01 17.96
CA GLU A 22 14.91 3.91 17.31
C GLU A 22 14.90 2.76 16.29
N ASN A 23 13.74 2.09 16.16
CA ASN A 23 13.51 1.09 15.13
C ASN A 23 12.00 0.89 14.84
N VAL A 24 11.67 -0.01 13.91
CA VAL A 24 10.29 -0.39 13.61
C VAL A 24 9.61 -1.08 14.81
N PRO A 25 8.29 -0.95 15.00
CA PRO A 25 7.58 -1.39 16.22
C PRO A 25 7.86 -2.84 16.65
N ARG A 26 7.88 -3.78 15.70
CA ARG A 26 8.09 -5.22 15.97
C ARG A 26 9.43 -5.50 16.68
N VAL A 27 10.42 -4.63 16.53
CA VAL A 27 11.74 -4.81 17.13
C VAL A 27 11.69 -4.75 18.66
N ALA A 28 10.71 -4.08 19.27
CA ALA A 28 10.61 -4.03 20.74
C ALA A 28 10.47 -5.45 21.33
N GLN A 29 9.56 -6.26 20.79
CA GLN A 29 9.35 -7.65 21.21
C GLN A 29 10.56 -8.53 20.90
N ILE A 30 11.25 -8.28 19.77
CA ILE A 30 12.48 -9.01 19.42
C ILE A 30 13.58 -8.71 20.44
N ILE A 31 13.80 -7.43 20.80
CA ILE A 31 14.79 -7.06 21.80
C ILE A 31 14.49 -7.72 23.13
N GLU A 32 13.24 -7.66 23.60
CA GLU A 32 12.83 -8.26 24.86
C GLU A 32 13.05 -9.77 24.88
N ALA A 33 12.69 -10.48 23.80
CA ALA A 33 12.90 -11.92 23.70
C ALA A 33 14.40 -12.29 23.66
N GLU A 34 15.20 -11.57 22.88
CA GLU A 34 16.63 -11.84 22.70
C GLU A 34 17.50 -11.45 23.90
N LEU A 35 16.97 -10.68 24.84
CA LEU A 35 17.62 -10.34 26.11
C LEU A 35 17.50 -11.47 27.16
N ARG A 36 16.56 -12.41 26.99
CA ARG A 36 16.34 -13.53 27.91
C ARG A 36 17.48 -14.56 27.82
N PRO A 37 17.61 -15.48 28.79
CA PRO A 37 18.58 -16.58 28.73
C PRO A 37 18.51 -17.34 27.40
N GLY A 38 19.67 -17.58 26.77
CA GLY A 38 19.78 -18.21 25.44
C GLY A 38 19.62 -17.25 24.24
N GLY A 39 19.15 -16.01 24.47
CA GLY A 39 19.01 -15.01 23.42
C GLY A 39 20.33 -14.36 23.00
N ARG A 40 20.39 -13.85 21.77
CA ARG A 40 21.62 -13.28 21.17
C ARG A 40 22.00 -11.93 21.76
N LEU A 41 21.07 -11.23 22.41
CA LEU A 41 21.30 -9.93 23.05
C LEU A 41 21.57 -10.06 24.56
N ARG A 42 21.45 -11.25 25.16
CA ARG A 42 21.67 -11.50 26.59
C ARG A 42 22.97 -10.88 27.12
N ARG A 43 24.06 -10.97 26.36
CA ARG A 43 25.37 -10.41 26.77
C ARG A 43 25.39 -8.88 26.94
N PHE A 44 24.34 -8.19 26.49
CA PHE A 44 24.17 -6.74 26.63
C PHE A 44 23.13 -6.38 27.71
N HIS A 45 22.65 -7.34 28.49
CA HIS A 45 21.63 -7.11 29.52
C HIS A 45 22.06 -6.06 30.55
N HIS A 46 23.36 -6.00 30.87
CA HIS A 46 23.95 -5.02 31.79
C HIS A 46 23.82 -3.57 31.31
N LEU A 47 23.52 -3.32 30.03
CA LEU A 47 23.29 -1.98 29.49
C LEU A 47 21.94 -1.37 29.91
N GLY A 48 21.12 -2.10 30.68
CA GLY A 48 19.83 -1.61 31.19
C GLY A 48 18.80 -1.37 30.08
N ILE A 49 18.81 -2.21 29.04
CA ILE A 49 17.99 -2.04 27.84
C ILE A 49 16.50 -2.17 28.20
N LYS A 50 15.77 -1.06 28.10
CA LYS A 50 14.30 -1.03 28.08
C LYS A 50 13.84 -0.71 26.67
N ALA A 51 12.94 -1.52 26.11
CA ALA A 51 12.34 -1.28 24.79
C ALA A 51 10.82 -1.10 24.92
N ARG A 52 10.28 -0.08 24.26
CA ARG A 52 8.84 0.24 24.23
C ARG A 52 8.40 0.63 22.82
N VAL A 53 7.18 0.25 22.45
CA VAL A 53 6.53 0.80 21.27
C VAL A 53 5.84 2.09 21.68
N VAL A 54 6.18 3.20 21.02
CA VAL A 54 5.67 4.54 21.31
C VAL A 54 4.90 5.05 20.11
N ASN A 55 3.68 5.56 20.32
CA ASN A 55 2.93 6.30 19.32
C ASN A 55 3.20 7.80 19.48
N MET A 56 3.92 8.39 18.53
CA MET A 56 4.33 9.79 18.63
C MET A 56 3.16 10.77 18.49
N GLU A 57 1.99 10.32 18.03
CA GLU A 57 0.76 11.10 18.05
C GLU A 57 0.38 11.56 19.46
N GLU A 58 0.67 10.73 20.47
CA GLU A 58 0.41 11.04 21.90
C GLU A 58 1.25 12.23 22.38
N PHE A 59 2.34 12.55 21.68
CA PHE A 59 3.23 13.68 21.98
C PHE A 59 2.89 14.94 21.18
N GLY A 60 1.69 15.00 20.61
CA GLY A 60 1.19 16.15 19.84
C GLY A 60 1.66 16.17 18.39
N LEU A 61 2.28 15.09 17.92
CA LEU A 61 2.60 14.94 16.50
C LEU A 61 1.28 14.75 15.72
N PRO A 62 1.01 15.53 14.65
CA PRO A 62 -0.17 15.34 13.80
C PRO A 62 -0.09 14.09 12.91
N GLN A 63 0.61 13.03 13.37
CA GLN A 63 0.84 11.78 12.67
C GLN A 63 0.81 10.58 13.61
N ARG A 64 0.01 9.56 13.27
CA ARG A 64 0.09 8.19 13.83
C ARG A 64 1.40 7.52 13.40
N ARG A 65 2.44 7.67 14.22
CA ARG A 65 3.78 7.11 13.99
C ARG A 65 4.20 6.25 15.17
N LEU A 66 4.03 4.93 15.02
CA LEU A 66 4.50 3.96 16.00
C LEU A 66 5.95 3.56 15.71
N ARG A 67 6.80 3.57 16.74
CA ARG A 67 8.20 3.12 16.69
C ARG A 67 8.63 2.40 17.95
N CYS A 68 9.56 1.47 17.81
CA CYS A 68 10.30 0.93 18.93
C CYS A 68 11.35 1.96 19.36
N ILE A 69 11.28 2.40 20.61
CA ILE A 69 12.31 3.20 21.25
C ILE A 69 12.95 2.32 22.32
N ALA A 70 14.26 2.16 22.25
CA ALA A 70 15.05 1.37 23.19
C ALA A 70 16.15 2.21 23.82
N GLY A 71 16.43 2.04 25.11
CA GLY A 71 17.44 2.81 25.81
C GLY A 71 17.49 2.50 27.31
N ASN A 72 18.32 3.23 28.03
CA ASN A 72 18.50 3.10 29.48
C ASN A 72 17.95 4.31 30.28
N PHE A 73 16.98 5.02 29.73
CA PHE A 73 16.36 6.19 30.34
C PHE A 73 14.94 5.91 30.86
N ASP A 74 14.38 6.91 31.55
CA ASP A 74 13.09 6.81 32.22
C ASP A 74 11.91 6.90 31.22
N PHE A 75 11.36 5.75 30.83
CA PHE A 75 10.22 5.69 29.93
C PHE A 75 8.91 6.16 30.58
N ASP A 76 8.80 6.11 31.90
CA ASP A 76 7.60 6.55 32.61
C ASP A 76 7.55 8.09 32.61
N LEU A 77 8.69 8.74 32.84
CA LEU A 77 8.83 10.18 32.65
C LEU A 77 8.58 10.60 31.20
N LEU A 78 9.12 9.86 30.22
CA LEU A 78 8.84 10.14 28.81
C LEU A 78 7.34 10.10 28.54
N HIS A 79 6.67 9.02 28.95
CA HIS A 79 5.23 8.88 28.77
C HIS A 79 4.46 10.00 29.48
N ALA A 80 4.89 10.46 30.66
CA ALA A 80 4.24 11.54 31.38
C ALA A 80 4.19 12.87 30.62
N PHE A 81 5.08 13.12 29.64
CA PHE A 81 5.01 14.31 28.79
C PHE A 81 3.84 14.28 27.79
N SER A 82 3.31 13.11 27.44
CA SER A 82 2.20 13.00 26.48
C SER A 82 0.88 13.58 27.02
N ALA A 83 0.70 13.59 28.35
CA ALA A 83 -0.53 14.04 29.00
C ALA A 83 -0.89 15.50 28.69
N ASN A 84 0.09 16.35 28.43
CA ASN A 84 -0.11 17.78 28.15
C ASN A 84 -0.01 18.12 26.66
N ALA A 85 0.13 17.12 25.78
CA ALA A 85 0.36 17.37 24.38
C ALA A 85 -0.94 17.74 23.65
N THR A 86 -0.91 18.82 22.87
CA THR A 86 -2.05 19.22 22.04
C THR A 86 -2.12 18.34 20.80
N LYS A 87 -3.24 17.62 20.63
CA LYS A 87 -3.49 16.84 19.41
C LYS A 87 -3.76 17.77 18.23
N ARG A 88 -3.30 17.35 17.05
CA ARG A 88 -3.43 18.09 15.79
C ARG A 88 -3.84 17.17 14.66
N THR A 89 -4.60 17.71 13.72
CA THR A 89 -5.15 17.01 12.57
C THR A 89 -4.33 17.30 11.30
N LEU A 90 -4.54 16.50 10.27
CA LEU A 90 -3.98 16.74 8.94
C LEU A 90 -4.47 18.09 8.38
N GLY A 91 -5.76 18.39 8.53
CA GLY A 91 -6.41 19.60 8.04
C GLY A 91 -5.81 20.86 8.63
N GLU A 92 -5.62 20.92 9.95
CA GLU A 92 -5.01 22.08 10.63
C GLU A 92 -3.61 22.42 10.06
N ILE A 93 -2.81 21.42 9.69
CA ILE A 93 -1.49 21.67 9.09
C ILE A 93 -1.62 22.21 7.67
N VAL A 94 -2.50 21.61 6.86
CA VAL A 94 -2.72 22.04 5.47
C VAL A 94 -3.27 23.46 5.42
N GLU A 95 -4.27 23.77 6.25
CA GLU A 95 -4.90 25.09 6.35
C GLU A 95 -3.90 26.16 6.81
N ALA A 96 -3.11 25.87 7.84
CA ALA A 96 -2.11 26.83 8.34
C ALA A 96 -1.06 27.21 7.28
N LEU A 97 -0.66 26.27 6.42
CA LEU A 97 0.31 26.49 5.35
C LEU A 97 -0.30 27.18 4.12
N ALA A 98 -1.62 27.15 3.96
CA ALA A 98 -2.32 27.79 2.85
C ALA A 98 -2.41 29.32 2.98
N ASN A 99 -2.37 29.84 4.20
CA ASN A 99 -2.48 31.27 4.52
C ASN A 99 -1.26 32.09 4.05
N ASP A 100 -1.46 33.37 3.74
CA ASP A 100 -0.37 34.28 3.35
C ASP A 100 0.59 34.58 4.50
N SER A 101 0.05 34.71 5.72
CA SER A 101 0.82 34.73 6.97
C SER A 101 0.73 33.36 7.62
N VAL A 102 1.76 32.54 7.39
CA VAL A 102 1.84 31.18 7.88
C VAL A 102 2.28 31.18 9.34
N ILE A 103 1.46 30.60 10.21
CA ILE A 103 1.81 30.36 11.62
C ILE A 103 1.97 28.87 11.83
N ASP A 104 3.18 28.45 12.20
CA ASP A 104 3.50 27.04 12.47
C ASP A 104 2.56 26.48 13.56
N PRO A 105 1.78 25.43 13.26
CA PRO A 105 0.80 24.91 14.21
C PRO A 105 1.40 24.37 15.51
N ILE A 106 2.65 23.89 15.48
CA ILE A 106 3.37 23.28 16.60
C ILE A 106 4.24 24.32 17.30
N TYR A 107 5.08 25.01 16.53
CA TYR A 107 6.15 25.87 17.05
C TYR A 107 5.76 27.35 17.17
N LYS A 108 4.61 27.76 16.61
CA LYS A 108 4.13 29.15 16.57
C LYS A 108 5.14 30.15 15.97
N ILE A 109 6.01 29.66 15.09
CA ILE A 109 6.88 30.48 14.25
C ILE A 109 6.02 31.07 13.15
N GLN A 110 6.21 32.36 12.84
CA GLN A 110 5.49 33.05 11.78
C GLN A 110 6.42 33.31 10.59
N LEU A 111 5.92 33.09 9.38
CA LEU A 111 6.59 33.41 8.12
C LEU A 111 5.57 33.85 7.08
N SER A 112 6.00 34.67 6.11
CA SER A 112 5.21 34.88 4.90
C SER A 112 5.22 33.61 4.05
N LYS A 113 4.12 33.33 3.35
CA LYS A 113 3.99 32.20 2.42
C LYS A 113 5.06 32.23 1.34
N ALA A 114 5.41 33.41 0.84
CA ALA A 114 6.49 33.60 -0.13
C ALA A 114 7.87 33.16 0.40
N SER A 115 8.07 33.13 1.71
CA SER A 115 9.30 32.66 2.35
C SER A 115 9.28 31.16 2.67
N LEU A 116 8.17 30.45 2.42
CA LEU A 116 8.11 29.01 2.61
C LEU A 116 8.90 28.31 1.50
N THR A 117 9.84 27.47 1.93
CA THR A 117 10.59 26.58 1.06
C THR A 117 9.92 25.21 1.01
N ASP A 118 10.08 24.50 -0.10
CA ASP A 118 9.56 23.15 -0.30
C ASP A 118 8.02 23.03 -0.22
N HIS A 119 7.30 24.15 -0.31
CA HIS A 119 5.84 24.19 -0.34
C HIS A 119 5.30 24.42 -1.76
N VAL A 120 5.73 23.55 -2.69
CA VAL A 120 5.25 23.58 -4.09
C VAL A 120 4.09 22.60 -4.23
N ILE A 121 2.89 23.12 -4.47
CA ILE A 121 1.69 22.31 -4.74
C ILE A 121 1.92 21.50 -6.02
N GLU A 122 1.68 20.20 -5.96
CA GLU A 122 1.78 19.33 -7.13
C GLU A 122 0.52 19.42 -7.99
N ASP A 123 0.67 19.15 -9.30
CA ASP A 123 -0.48 18.92 -10.17
C ASP A 123 -1.39 17.82 -9.59
N CYS A 124 -2.70 18.07 -9.66
CA CYS A 124 -3.73 17.09 -9.29
C CYS A 124 -3.49 15.75 -9.98
N LEU A 125 -3.94 14.67 -9.33
CA LEU A 125 -3.90 13.34 -9.91
C LEU A 125 -4.87 13.28 -11.09
N ASN A 126 -4.41 12.77 -12.23
CA ASN A 126 -5.32 12.48 -13.35
C ASN A 126 -6.23 11.27 -13.06
N ASP A 127 -7.17 10.97 -13.95
CA ASP A 127 -8.15 9.88 -13.74
C ASP A 127 -7.50 8.51 -13.53
N GLU A 128 -6.46 8.18 -14.31
CA GLU A 128 -5.72 6.92 -14.16
C GLU A 128 -5.05 6.86 -12.79
N GLU A 129 -4.34 7.92 -12.38
CA GLU A 129 -3.66 8.01 -11.09
C GLU A 129 -4.63 7.95 -9.92
N THR A 130 -5.75 8.68 -10.01
CA THR A 130 -6.84 8.69 -9.01
C THR A 130 -7.44 7.31 -8.86
N ARG A 131 -7.73 6.63 -9.98
CA ARG A 131 -8.27 5.27 -9.99
C ARG A 131 -7.29 4.26 -9.37
N ILE A 132 -6.00 4.32 -9.73
CA ILE A 132 -4.97 3.45 -9.16
C ILE A 132 -4.86 3.66 -7.65
N ASN A 133 -4.77 4.91 -7.18
CA ASN A 133 -4.68 5.22 -5.75
C ASN A 133 -5.92 4.72 -4.99
N ARG A 134 -7.12 4.96 -5.53
CA ARG A 134 -8.37 4.49 -4.95
C ARG A 134 -8.34 2.97 -4.81
N ALA A 135 -8.08 2.23 -5.88
CA ALA A 135 -8.04 0.77 -5.86
C ALA A 135 -6.96 0.23 -4.90
N ASN A 136 -5.77 0.83 -4.89
CA ASN A 136 -4.68 0.45 -3.98
C ASN A 136 -5.00 0.71 -2.50
N LYS A 137 -5.91 1.63 -2.19
CA LYS A 137 -6.33 1.93 -0.81
C LYS A 137 -7.57 1.15 -0.41
N THR A 138 -8.59 1.07 -1.25
CA THR A 138 -9.90 0.49 -0.89
C THR A 138 -10.03 -0.99 -1.24
N ALA A 139 -9.24 -1.48 -2.21
CA ALA A 139 -9.37 -2.81 -2.79
C ALA A 139 -8.04 -3.58 -2.91
N HIS A 140 -6.99 -3.19 -2.17
CA HIS A 140 -5.66 -3.82 -2.30
C HIS A 140 -5.72 -5.36 -2.19
N PRO A 141 -4.97 -6.08 -3.04
CA PRO A 141 -4.82 -7.55 -3.00
C PRO A 141 -4.38 -8.18 -1.68
N VAL A 142 -3.68 -7.43 -0.84
CA VAL A 142 -2.88 -7.97 0.28
C VAL A 142 -3.23 -7.22 1.55
N TYR A 143 -3.12 -5.90 1.52
CA TYR A 143 -3.31 -5.05 2.69
C TYR A 143 -4.77 -4.70 2.93
N ASN A 144 -5.04 -4.28 4.16
CA ASN A 144 -6.35 -3.79 4.59
C ASN A 144 -6.74 -2.50 3.88
N GLN A 145 -8.04 -2.20 3.96
CA GLN A 145 -8.62 -0.99 3.40
C GLN A 145 -8.06 0.25 4.09
N MET A 146 -7.95 1.31 3.31
CA MET A 146 -7.52 2.64 3.73
C MET A 146 -8.45 3.68 3.09
N PRO A 147 -8.66 4.82 3.78
CA PRO A 147 -9.46 5.91 3.23
C PRO A 147 -8.80 6.45 1.95
N PHE A 148 -9.64 6.86 1.00
CA PHE A 148 -9.25 7.63 -0.16
C PHE A 148 -10.37 8.63 -0.48
N PRO A 149 -10.10 9.95 -0.46
CA PRO A 149 -8.86 10.59 -0.01
C PRO A 149 -8.59 10.38 1.50
N ASP A 150 -7.38 10.70 1.97
CA ASP A 150 -7.04 10.72 3.39
C ASP A 150 -7.84 11.84 4.10
N SER A 151 -8.42 11.54 5.26
CA SER A 151 -9.29 12.47 6.00
C SER A 151 -8.48 13.60 6.66
N LEU A 152 -8.94 14.84 6.46
CA LEU A 152 -8.37 16.05 7.06
C LEU A 152 -8.69 16.17 8.57
N ASN A 153 -9.78 15.58 9.05
CA ASN A 153 -10.31 15.78 10.42
C ASN A 153 -9.61 14.94 11.50
N ARG A 154 -8.47 14.31 11.18
CA ARG A 154 -7.70 13.47 12.11
C ARG A 154 -6.22 13.53 11.79
N SER A 155 -5.38 13.03 12.68
CA SER A 155 -3.95 12.92 12.39
C SER A 155 -3.71 12.05 11.15
N VAL A 156 -2.63 12.35 10.43
CA VAL A 156 -2.22 11.58 9.26
C VAL A 156 -1.65 10.23 9.69
N ARG A 157 -1.74 9.20 8.85
CA ARG A 157 -1.00 7.95 9.08
C ARG A 157 0.51 8.16 8.88
N THR A 158 1.32 7.17 9.25
CA THR A 158 2.77 7.23 9.06
C THR A 158 3.14 7.66 7.64
N ILE A 159 3.93 8.74 7.54
CA ILE A 159 4.53 9.20 6.29
C ILE A 159 5.76 8.32 6.02
N THR A 160 5.80 7.72 4.84
CA THR A 160 6.86 6.81 4.39
C THR A 160 7.82 7.51 3.45
N ALA A 161 9.04 6.98 3.34
CA ALA A 161 10.05 7.51 2.42
C ALA A 161 9.72 7.25 0.94
N THR A 162 9.06 6.13 0.65
CA THR A 162 8.58 5.82 -0.70
C THR A 162 7.17 6.36 -0.86
N CYS A 163 6.99 7.33 -1.77
CA CYS A 163 5.70 7.92 -2.13
C CYS A 163 5.73 8.35 -3.60
N THR A 164 5.40 7.44 -4.52
CA THR A 164 5.18 7.79 -5.94
C THR A 164 3.78 8.34 -6.15
N ARG A 165 3.47 8.93 -7.31
CA ARG A 165 2.12 9.48 -7.59
C ARG A 165 0.99 8.45 -7.47
N VAL A 166 1.28 7.16 -7.60
CA VAL A 166 0.30 6.04 -7.58
C VAL A 166 0.52 4.99 -6.50
N SER A 167 1.45 5.23 -5.57
CA SER A 167 1.74 4.31 -4.46
C SER A 167 0.63 4.35 -3.41
N ARG A 168 0.27 3.18 -2.85
CA ARG A 168 -0.69 3.05 -1.76
C ARG A 168 -0.32 3.92 -0.55
N GLU A 169 0.98 4.06 -0.31
CA GLU A 169 1.57 4.80 0.79
C GLU A 169 1.53 6.31 0.59
N SER A 170 1.15 6.82 -0.58
CA SER A 170 0.94 8.25 -0.80
C SER A 170 -0.25 8.79 -0.03
N ILE A 171 -0.05 9.91 0.67
CA ILE A 171 -1.12 10.69 1.28
C ILE A 171 -1.74 11.54 0.19
N VAL A 172 -3.04 11.38 -0.02
CA VAL A 172 -3.82 12.06 -1.05
C VAL A 172 -4.96 12.79 -0.36
N ILE A 173 -5.12 14.08 -0.63
CA ILE A 173 -6.15 14.93 -0.04
C ILE A 173 -6.97 15.61 -1.14
N PRO A 174 -8.19 16.08 -0.85
CA PRO A 174 -8.91 16.96 -1.77
C PRO A 174 -8.06 18.17 -2.13
N ASP A 175 -8.14 18.60 -3.38
CA ASP A 175 -7.55 19.86 -3.79
C ASP A 175 -8.40 21.03 -3.28
N SER A 176 -7.75 22.15 -2.94
CA SER A 176 -8.44 23.33 -2.39
C SER A 176 -8.98 24.26 -3.48
N VAL A 177 -8.55 24.10 -4.73
CA VAL A 177 -8.90 25.00 -5.84
C VAL A 177 -9.86 24.33 -6.80
N THR A 178 -9.60 23.07 -7.16
CA THR A 178 -10.36 22.31 -8.14
C THR A 178 -11.32 21.34 -7.44
N PRO A 179 -12.65 21.54 -7.52
CA PRO A 179 -13.63 20.61 -6.97
C PRO A 179 -13.42 19.19 -7.49
N ASP A 180 -13.65 18.20 -6.61
CA ASP A 180 -13.51 16.75 -6.87
C ASP A 180 -12.10 16.25 -7.27
N ALA A 181 -11.16 17.16 -7.55
CA ALA A 181 -9.78 16.80 -7.78
C ALA A 181 -9.07 16.45 -6.47
N VAL A 182 -8.07 15.60 -6.58
CA VAL A 182 -7.24 15.20 -5.44
C VAL A 182 -5.77 15.40 -5.76
N ARG A 183 -5.00 15.79 -4.75
CA ARG A 183 -3.56 16.01 -4.87
C ARG A 183 -2.79 15.30 -3.76
N ARG A 184 -1.48 15.19 -3.96
CA ARG A 184 -0.57 14.76 -2.89
C ARG A 184 -0.18 15.93 -2.01
N LEU A 185 0.31 15.59 -0.82
CA LEU A 185 0.96 16.56 0.06
C LEU A 185 2.30 17.02 -0.52
N THR A 186 2.56 18.32 -0.40
CA THR A 186 3.87 18.96 -0.63
C THR A 186 4.92 18.43 0.34
N VAL A 187 6.21 18.66 0.03
CA VAL A 187 7.31 18.34 0.95
C VAL A 187 7.14 19.08 2.28
N ARG A 188 6.77 20.37 2.26
CA ARG A 188 6.55 21.17 3.48
C ARG A 188 5.39 20.65 4.32
N GLU A 189 4.24 20.33 3.72
CA GLU A 189 3.10 19.74 4.45
C GLU A 189 3.52 18.43 5.13
N ARG A 190 4.23 17.54 4.42
CA ARG A 190 4.74 16.27 4.98
C ARG A 190 5.72 16.51 6.12
N ALA A 191 6.63 17.46 5.96
CA ALA A 191 7.62 17.81 6.97
C ALA A 191 6.94 18.33 8.26
N CYS A 192 6.00 19.26 8.14
CA CYS A 192 5.24 19.79 9.28
C CYS A 192 4.40 18.70 9.95
N LEU A 193 3.78 17.79 9.17
CA LEU A 193 3.08 16.63 9.72
C LEU A 193 3.99 15.65 10.46
N GLN A 194 5.27 15.62 10.10
CA GLN A 194 6.31 14.86 10.78
C GLN A 194 7.01 15.69 11.87
N GLY A 195 6.44 16.85 12.22
CA GLY A 195 6.87 17.68 13.33
C GLY A 195 8.06 18.55 13.02
N PHE A 196 8.51 18.68 11.77
CA PHE A 196 9.57 19.63 11.42
C PHE A 196 9.01 21.07 11.45
N PRO A 197 9.77 22.04 11.97
CA PRO A 197 9.41 23.45 11.90
C PRO A 197 9.27 23.94 10.45
N ILE A 198 8.41 24.93 10.21
CA ILE A 198 8.26 25.57 8.88
C ILE A 198 9.57 26.19 8.35
N THR A 199 10.54 26.49 9.23
CA THR A 199 11.86 27.01 8.87
C THR A 199 12.86 25.93 8.44
N TYR A 200 12.62 24.65 8.73
CA TYR A 200 13.59 23.58 8.52
C TYR A 200 13.91 23.39 7.03
N GLN A 201 15.19 23.24 6.68
CA GLN A 201 15.68 23.11 5.30
C GLN A 201 16.12 21.68 5.00
N PHE A 202 15.69 21.12 3.86
CA PHE A 202 16.10 19.79 3.39
C PHE A 202 17.11 19.90 2.25
N CYS A 203 18.35 19.43 2.46
CA CYS A 203 19.45 19.49 1.49
C CYS A 203 19.38 18.44 0.35
N GLY A 204 18.18 17.93 0.02
CA GLY A 204 18.00 17.00 -1.11
C GLY A 204 18.00 17.75 -2.44
N ARG A 205 18.68 17.23 -3.46
CA ARG A 205 18.72 17.83 -4.80
C ARG A 205 17.43 17.62 -5.57
N THR A 206 16.75 16.49 -5.34
CA THR A 206 15.51 16.12 -6.04
C THR A 206 14.32 16.03 -5.09
N HIS A 207 13.12 16.16 -5.65
CA HIS A 207 11.88 16.06 -4.88
C HIS A 207 11.77 14.71 -4.17
N ALA A 208 12.06 13.61 -4.88
CA ALA A 208 12.09 12.26 -4.31
C ALA A 208 13.11 12.13 -3.16
N GLN A 209 14.28 12.74 -3.27
CA GLN A 209 15.27 12.75 -2.17
C GLN A 209 14.73 13.48 -0.94
N LYS A 210 14.08 14.64 -1.10
CA LYS A 210 13.48 15.38 0.01
C LYS A 210 12.35 14.60 0.67
N LEU A 211 11.47 13.96 -0.11
CA LEU A 211 10.44 13.06 0.41
C LEU A 211 11.04 11.90 1.22
N LYS A 212 12.14 11.30 0.74
CA LYS A 212 12.86 10.23 1.44
C LYS A 212 13.46 10.72 2.76
N LEU A 213 14.07 11.91 2.78
CA LEU A 213 14.61 12.53 4.00
C LEU A 213 13.50 12.74 5.04
N VAL A 214 12.36 13.29 4.63
CA VAL A 214 11.19 13.46 5.51
C VAL A 214 10.73 12.10 6.04
N GLY A 215 10.35 11.15 5.17
CA GLY A 215 9.75 9.89 5.60
C GLY A 215 10.63 9.02 6.51
N ASN A 216 11.96 9.04 6.29
CA ASN A 216 12.91 8.27 7.09
C ASN A 216 13.24 8.92 8.45
N ALA A 217 12.98 10.21 8.63
CA ALA A 217 13.41 10.92 9.84
C ALA A 217 12.65 10.48 11.10
N LEU A 218 13.30 10.65 12.25
CA LEU A 218 12.63 10.70 13.54
C LEU A 218 12.02 12.10 13.75
N PRO A 219 10.74 12.24 14.12
CA PRO A 219 10.12 13.53 14.36
C PRO A 219 10.86 14.38 15.40
N PRO A 220 11.28 15.62 15.09
CA PRO A 220 12.05 16.43 16.02
C PRO A 220 11.22 16.86 17.25
N LEU A 221 9.90 17.02 17.10
CA LEU A 221 8.98 17.22 18.22
C LEU A 221 9.09 16.09 19.26
N PHE A 222 9.18 14.84 18.81
CA PHE A 222 9.35 13.71 19.72
C PHE A 222 10.74 13.69 20.36
N SER A 223 11.78 13.98 19.57
CA SER A 223 13.16 14.09 20.07
C SER A 223 13.34 15.14 21.15
N PHE A 224 12.56 16.23 21.14
CA PHE A 224 12.51 17.22 22.21
C PHE A 224 12.12 16.60 23.56
N TYR A 225 11.07 15.77 23.60
CA TYR A 225 10.64 15.08 24.81
C TYR A 225 11.65 14.02 25.27
N VAL A 226 12.26 13.29 24.33
CA VAL A 226 13.36 12.36 24.65
C VAL A 226 14.52 13.12 25.30
N GLY A 227 14.95 14.26 24.75
CA GLY A 227 16.00 15.09 25.32
C GLY A 227 15.68 15.59 26.73
N HIS A 228 14.43 16.01 26.99
CA HIS A 228 13.98 16.42 28.32
C HIS A 228 13.88 15.25 29.31
N THR A 229 13.56 14.06 28.83
CA THR A 229 13.59 12.82 29.63
C THR A 229 15.02 12.50 30.06
N ILE A 230 15.99 12.59 29.13
CA ILE A 230 17.41 12.37 29.39
C ILE A 230 17.92 13.39 30.42
N LYS A 231 17.48 14.65 30.33
CA LYS A 231 17.77 15.71 31.30
C LYS A 231 17.01 15.57 32.63
N ARG A 232 16.13 14.57 32.78
CA ARG A 232 15.24 14.38 33.94
C ARG A 232 14.44 15.64 34.28
N THR A 233 13.99 16.35 33.25
CA THR A 233 13.17 17.55 33.44
C THR A 233 11.80 17.12 33.98
N SER A 234 11.36 17.67 35.11
CA SER A 234 10.02 17.38 35.62
C SER A 234 8.94 17.88 34.65
N VAL A 235 7.81 17.17 34.54
CA VAL A 235 6.67 17.54 33.68
C VAL A 235 6.20 18.98 33.90
N ARG A 236 6.22 19.49 35.15
CA ARG A 236 5.82 20.87 35.48
C ARG A 236 6.80 21.95 35.02
N ARG A 237 8.05 21.57 34.70
CA ARG A 237 9.14 22.49 34.33
C ARG A 237 9.53 22.36 32.85
N ILE A 238 8.83 21.53 32.08
CA ILE A 238 9.11 21.42 30.65
C ILE A 238 8.81 22.78 29.99
N PRO A 239 9.75 23.37 29.25
CA PRO A 239 9.52 24.67 28.63
C PRO A 239 8.51 24.54 27.49
N SER A 240 7.73 25.59 27.26
CA SER A 240 6.86 25.68 26.08
C SER A 240 7.68 25.50 24.80
N ILE A 241 7.22 24.61 23.92
CA ILE A 241 7.91 24.34 22.67
C ILE A 241 7.97 25.59 21.77
N ALA A 242 6.92 26.41 21.79
CA ALA A 242 6.88 27.66 21.05
C ALA A 242 7.90 28.67 21.57
N ALA A 243 8.05 28.76 22.90
CA ALA A 243 9.06 29.63 23.51
C ALA A 243 10.48 29.16 23.16
N ARG A 244 10.74 27.85 23.19
CA ARG A 244 12.04 27.28 22.79
C ARG A 244 12.32 27.45 21.30
N ALA A 245 11.31 27.28 20.45
CA ALA A 245 11.43 27.46 19.02
C ALA A 245 11.88 28.89 18.66
N LYS A 246 11.26 29.91 19.26
CA LYS A 246 11.65 31.31 19.04
C LYS A 246 13.12 31.60 19.39
N LEU A 247 13.66 30.90 20.40
CA LEU A 247 15.04 31.08 20.84
C LEU A 247 16.07 30.30 19.99
N LEU A 248 15.72 29.10 19.54
CA LEU A 248 16.68 28.13 18.99
C LEU A 248 16.57 27.94 17.48
N LEU A 249 15.39 28.14 16.90
CA LEU A 249 15.11 27.84 15.49
C LEU A 249 15.21 29.12 14.66
N LYS A 250 16.46 29.52 14.37
CA LYS A 250 16.73 30.56 13.38
C LYS A 250 16.46 30.03 11.97
N LYS A 251 16.03 30.91 11.05
CA LYS A 251 15.87 30.54 9.63
C LYS A 251 17.26 30.15 9.08
N PRO A 252 17.47 28.89 8.65
CA PRO A 252 18.74 28.48 8.06
C PRO A 252 18.93 29.12 6.69
N VAL A 253 20.14 29.04 6.13
CA VAL A 253 20.40 29.36 4.72
C VAL A 253 19.48 28.53 3.85
N GLU A 254 18.80 29.16 2.89
CA GLU A 254 17.80 28.51 2.06
C GLU A 254 18.43 27.43 1.18
N ALA A 255 17.85 26.23 1.23
CA ALA A 255 18.16 25.19 0.26
C ALA A 255 17.23 25.34 -0.94
N PRO A 256 17.69 25.10 -2.18
CA PRO A 256 16.85 25.20 -3.36
C PRO A 256 15.64 24.28 -3.25
N SER A 257 14.44 24.79 -3.51
CA SER A 257 13.22 23.98 -3.53
C SER A 257 13.26 23.01 -4.71
N ALA A 258 12.92 21.75 -4.47
CA ALA A 258 12.89 20.77 -5.54
C ALA A 258 11.50 20.75 -6.19
N ARG A 259 11.45 20.84 -7.53
CA ARG A 259 10.18 20.79 -8.26
C ARG A 259 9.58 19.38 -8.19
N PRO A 260 8.25 19.26 -7.94
CA PRO A 260 7.57 17.98 -7.97
C PRO A 260 7.74 17.25 -9.31
N GLU A 261 7.61 15.93 -9.25
CA GLU A 261 7.53 15.10 -10.45
C GLU A 261 6.22 15.39 -11.19
N LYS A 262 6.33 15.64 -12.49
CA LYS A 262 5.17 15.68 -13.38
C LYS A 262 4.63 14.27 -13.62
N PRO A 263 3.35 14.12 -14.00
CA PRO A 263 2.83 12.85 -14.48
C PRO A 263 3.76 12.24 -15.53
N GLY A 264 4.07 10.95 -15.38
CA GLY A 264 4.94 10.25 -16.32
C GLY A 264 4.28 10.17 -17.68
N SER A 265 4.95 10.67 -18.73
CA SER A 265 4.46 10.57 -20.10
C SER A 265 4.70 9.20 -20.74
N LYS A 266 5.66 8.43 -20.20
CA LYS A 266 6.00 7.06 -20.60
C LYS A 266 6.48 6.27 -19.38
N TYR A 267 6.15 4.98 -19.33
CA TYR A 267 6.60 4.04 -18.30
C TYR A 267 7.41 2.88 -18.92
N PRO A 268 8.16 2.11 -18.11
CA PRO A 268 8.83 0.90 -18.60
C PRO A 268 7.84 -0.08 -19.26
N SER A 269 8.29 -0.83 -20.27
CA SER A 269 7.44 -1.85 -20.91
C SER A 269 7.03 -2.97 -19.93
N SER A 270 7.78 -3.13 -18.84
CA SER A 270 7.51 -4.03 -17.72
C SER A 270 6.63 -3.40 -16.62
N ARG A 271 5.92 -2.29 -16.89
CA ARG A 271 4.98 -1.68 -15.92
C ARG A 271 3.95 -2.74 -15.51
N THR A 272 3.94 -3.09 -14.24
CA THR A 272 3.00 -4.08 -13.68
C THR A 272 1.58 -3.50 -13.62
N PHE A 273 0.61 -4.33 -13.94
CA PHE A 273 -0.82 -4.14 -13.73
C PHE A 273 -1.29 -5.31 -12.86
N ARG A 274 -1.88 -4.99 -11.70
CA ARG A 274 -2.45 -5.98 -10.80
C ARG A 274 -3.57 -5.33 -10.01
N PHE A 275 -4.80 -5.60 -10.41
CA PHE A 275 -5.99 -5.05 -9.77
C PHE A 275 -6.99 -6.16 -9.53
N ALA A 276 -7.55 -6.17 -8.32
CA ALA A 276 -8.68 -7.04 -8.02
C ALA A 276 -9.90 -6.58 -8.82
N VAL A 277 -10.71 -7.53 -9.28
CA VAL A 277 -12.03 -7.25 -9.86
C VAL A 277 -12.98 -6.88 -8.71
N PRO A 278 -13.51 -5.65 -8.65
CA PRO A 278 -14.28 -5.17 -7.49
C PRO A 278 -15.44 -6.06 -7.05
N SER A 279 -16.32 -6.46 -7.96
CA SER A 279 -17.52 -7.27 -7.72
C SER A 279 -17.19 -8.70 -7.31
N LEU A 280 -16.05 -9.22 -7.78
CA LEU A 280 -15.56 -10.57 -7.50
C LEU A 280 -14.53 -10.62 -6.36
N ARG A 281 -14.42 -9.53 -5.58
CA ARG A 281 -13.54 -9.46 -4.41
C ARG A 281 -14.37 -9.55 -3.14
N LEU A 282 -14.00 -10.46 -2.24
CA LEU A 282 -14.57 -10.51 -0.88
C LEU A 282 -13.69 -9.71 0.09
N LYS A 283 -12.43 -10.11 0.21
CA LYS A 283 -11.36 -9.45 0.98
C LYS A 283 -10.02 -9.83 0.32
N SER A 284 -8.89 -9.39 0.86
CA SER A 284 -7.57 -9.80 0.37
C SER A 284 -7.42 -11.33 0.30
N GLY A 285 -8.02 -12.09 1.21
CA GLY A 285 -7.93 -13.55 1.21
C GLY A 285 -8.71 -14.27 0.09
N VAL A 286 -9.73 -13.67 -0.55
CA VAL A 286 -10.52 -14.32 -1.62
C VAL A 286 -10.89 -13.29 -2.67
N ARG A 287 -10.34 -13.43 -3.88
CA ARG A 287 -10.42 -12.41 -4.93
C ARG A 287 -10.01 -12.94 -6.30
N PHE A 288 -10.58 -12.32 -7.33
CA PHE A 288 -10.12 -12.42 -8.71
C PHE A 288 -9.27 -11.19 -9.04
N GLU A 289 -8.17 -11.36 -9.78
CA GLU A 289 -7.27 -10.28 -10.18
C GLU A 289 -6.99 -10.32 -11.67
N LEU A 290 -7.17 -9.20 -12.37
CA LEU A 290 -6.57 -9.01 -13.69
C LEU A 290 -5.11 -8.61 -13.50
N VAL A 291 -4.20 -9.38 -14.09
CA VAL A 291 -2.77 -9.16 -13.99
C VAL A 291 -2.10 -9.21 -15.36
N ASN A 292 -1.00 -8.49 -15.47
CA ASN A 292 0.01 -8.79 -16.48
C ASN A 292 1.17 -9.59 -15.86
N ALA A 293 1.63 -10.61 -16.56
CA ALA A 293 2.77 -11.43 -16.19
C ALA A 293 3.84 -11.28 -17.27
N HIS A 294 5.04 -10.91 -16.86
CA HIS A 294 6.17 -10.75 -17.78
C HIS A 294 6.95 -12.06 -17.87
N SER A 295 7.27 -12.46 -19.10
CA SER A 295 8.09 -13.63 -19.42
C SER A 295 9.11 -13.27 -20.50
N VAL A 296 10.06 -14.17 -20.76
CA VAL A 296 11.03 -14.02 -21.86
C VAL A 296 10.34 -13.87 -23.22
N ARG A 297 9.14 -14.48 -23.38
CA ARG A 297 8.35 -14.46 -24.62
C ARG A 297 7.46 -13.22 -24.76
N GLY A 298 7.43 -12.33 -23.77
CA GLY A 298 6.58 -11.15 -23.76
C GLY A 298 5.69 -11.03 -22.52
N THR A 299 4.68 -10.18 -22.61
CA THR A 299 3.73 -9.92 -21.51
C THR A 299 2.42 -10.63 -21.78
N ASN A 300 2.00 -11.50 -20.85
CA ASN A 300 0.75 -12.22 -20.90
C ASN A 300 -0.25 -11.58 -19.93
N TRP A 301 -1.50 -11.45 -20.35
CA TRP A 301 -2.59 -10.98 -19.50
C TRP A 301 -3.45 -12.15 -19.05
N LEU A 302 -3.89 -12.14 -17.80
CA LEU A 302 -4.75 -13.20 -17.27
C LEU A 302 -5.52 -12.73 -16.03
N ILE A 303 -6.62 -13.44 -15.77
CA ILE A 303 -7.36 -13.41 -14.52
C ILE A 303 -6.86 -14.55 -13.63
N ASN A 304 -6.37 -14.19 -12.44
CA ASN A 304 -6.03 -15.15 -11.40
C ASN A 304 -7.14 -15.20 -10.35
N PHE A 305 -7.44 -16.40 -9.84
CA PHE A 305 -8.26 -16.57 -8.66
C PHE A 305 -7.39 -16.98 -7.47
N TYR A 306 -7.48 -16.21 -6.39
CA TYR A 306 -6.81 -16.49 -5.13
C TYR A 306 -7.82 -16.70 -4.01
N PHE A 307 -7.54 -17.65 -3.12
CA PHE A 307 -8.35 -17.91 -1.93
C PHE A 307 -7.50 -18.35 -0.72
N GLY A 308 -8.05 -18.28 0.48
CA GLY A 308 -7.37 -18.70 1.71
C GLY A 308 -7.22 -17.58 2.74
N SER A 309 -6.20 -17.72 3.60
CA SER A 309 -5.89 -16.74 4.65
C SER A 309 -4.69 -15.88 4.26
N SER A 310 -4.46 -14.78 4.97
CA SER A 310 -3.26 -13.94 4.75
C SER A 310 -1.94 -14.66 4.99
N LYS A 311 -1.96 -15.80 5.70
CA LYS A 311 -0.78 -16.64 5.99
C LYS A 311 -0.68 -17.88 5.07
N SER A 312 -1.74 -18.19 4.32
CA SER A 312 -1.82 -19.36 3.44
C SER A 312 -2.77 -19.02 2.29
N ILE A 313 -2.22 -18.40 1.25
CA ILE A 313 -2.93 -18.07 0.01
C ILE A 313 -2.72 -19.22 -0.97
N HIS A 314 -3.82 -19.63 -1.59
CA HIS A 314 -3.95 -20.66 -2.61
C HIS A 314 -4.42 -20.02 -3.91
N ASP A 315 -4.10 -20.64 -5.05
CA ASP A 315 -4.56 -20.25 -6.38
C ASP A 315 -5.40 -21.34 -7.03
N LEU A 316 -6.27 -20.97 -7.96
CA LEU A 316 -6.92 -21.93 -8.85
C LEU A 316 -6.72 -21.47 -10.29
N ARG A 317 -6.10 -22.34 -11.09
CA ARG A 317 -5.93 -22.09 -12.52
C ARG A 317 -7.30 -22.20 -13.17
N LEU A 318 -7.72 -21.14 -13.85
CA LEU A 318 -8.98 -21.10 -14.58
C LEU A 318 -8.78 -21.88 -15.89
N GLY A 319 -9.47 -23.02 -16.00
CA GLY A 319 -9.38 -23.94 -17.13
C GLY A 319 -10.35 -23.58 -18.26
N GLN A 320 -10.20 -24.23 -19.41
CA GLN A 320 -11.09 -24.03 -20.56
C GLN A 320 -12.45 -24.71 -20.31
N GLY A 321 -13.52 -24.11 -20.82
CA GLY A 321 -14.84 -24.74 -20.83
C GLY A 321 -15.61 -24.75 -19.50
N PHE A 322 -15.13 -24.08 -18.45
CA PHE A 322 -15.87 -24.00 -17.17
C PHE A 322 -17.26 -23.40 -17.36
N GLU A 323 -17.43 -22.45 -18.28
CA GLU A 323 -18.72 -21.87 -18.63
C GLU A 323 -19.72 -22.90 -19.17
N ARG A 324 -19.25 -23.90 -19.93
CA ARG A 324 -20.10 -24.99 -20.44
C ARG A 324 -20.60 -25.87 -19.30
N ASP A 325 -19.73 -26.16 -18.35
CA ASP A 325 -20.09 -26.91 -17.14
C ASP A 325 -21.12 -26.15 -16.31
N VAL A 326 -20.96 -24.83 -16.14
CA VAL A 326 -21.96 -24.01 -15.44
C VAL A 326 -23.31 -24.06 -16.16
N ILE A 327 -23.35 -23.78 -17.45
CA ILE A 327 -24.60 -23.74 -18.24
C ILE A 327 -25.30 -25.10 -18.23
N LYS A 328 -24.55 -26.21 -18.36
CA LYS A 328 -25.10 -27.57 -18.39
C LYS A 328 -25.79 -27.97 -17.08
N ASN A 329 -25.33 -27.45 -15.94
CA ASN A 329 -25.86 -27.81 -14.62
C ASN A 329 -26.98 -26.86 -14.13
N LEU A 330 -27.30 -25.81 -14.88
CA LEU A 330 -28.34 -24.84 -14.53
C LEU A 330 -29.67 -25.12 -15.26
N PRO A 331 -30.81 -24.67 -14.70
CA PRO A 331 -32.08 -24.68 -15.43
C PRO A 331 -31.97 -23.94 -16.77
N SER A 332 -32.68 -24.41 -17.80
CA SER A 332 -32.54 -23.90 -19.17
C SER A 332 -32.74 -22.39 -19.33
N SER A 333 -33.64 -21.77 -18.55
CA SER A 333 -33.83 -20.31 -18.54
C SER A 333 -32.59 -19.59 -18.01
N VAL A 334 -32.12 -19.98 -16.83
CA VAL A 334 -30.94 -19.43 -16.17
C VAL A 334 -29.68 -19.66 -17.00
N GLY A 335 -29.54 -20.83 -17.62
CA GLY A 335 -28.45 -21.15 -18.54
C GLY A 335 -28.41 -20.22 -19.76
N LYS A 336 -29.57 -19.79 -20.28
CA LYS A 336 -29.63 -18.78 -21.36
C LYS A 336 -29.15 -17.42 -20.87
N ASP A 337 -29.53 -17.00 -19.67
CA ASP A 337 -29.12 -15.72 -19.09
C ASP A 337 -27.60 -15.69 -18.86
N VAL A 338 -27.04 -16.76 -18.25
CA VAL A 338 -25.59 -16.92 -18.07
C VAL A 338 -24.87 -16.87 -19.41
N LYS A 339 -25.39 -17.58 -20.43
CA LYS A 339 -24.81 -17.58 -21.78
C LYS A 339 -24.84 -16.19 -22.40
N ALA A 340 -25.89 -15.40 -22.19
CA ALA A 340 -25.99 -14.04 -22.69
C ALA A 340 -24.88 -13.14 -22.10
N VAL A 341 -24.60 -13.24 -20.80
CA VAL A 341 -23.47 -12.51 -20.19
C VAL A 341 -22.13 -12.95 -20.77
N CYS A 342 -21.91 -14.26 -20.90
CA CYS A 342 -20.69 -14.83 -21.46
C CYS A 342 -20.43 -14.37 -22.91
N LEU A 343 -21.50 -14.27 -23.72
CA LEU A 343 -21.42 -13.77 -25.09
C LEU A 343 -21.04 -12.30 -25.16
N ARG A 344 -21.53 -11.46 -24.24
CA ARG A 344 -21.13 -10.04 -24.19
C ARG A 344 -19.64 -9.86 -23.88
N VAL A 345 -19.12 -10.62 -22.91
CA VAL A 345 -17.68 -10.61 -22.60
C VAL A 345 -16.86 -11.10 -23.80
N SER A 346 -17.30 -12.18 -24.45
CA SER A 346 -16.63 -12.70 -25.65
C SER A 346 -16.63 -11.68 -26.81
N LYS A 347 -17.74 -10.95 -27.00
CA LYS A 347 -17.85 -9.88 -28.01
C LYS A 347 -16.89 -8.74 -27.71
N PHE A 348 -16.80 -8.29 -26.46
CA PHE A 348 -15.82 -7.28 -26.05
C PHE A 348 -14.40 -7.73 -26.35
N LEU A 349 -14.03 -8.94 -25.92
CA LEU A 349 -12.70 -9.52 -26.14
C LEU A 349 -12.35 -9.63 -27.63
N ALA A 350 -13.31 -9.98 -28.49
CA ALA A 350 -13.12 -10.05 -29.93
C ALA A 350 -12.79 -8.69 -30.57
N THR A 351 -13.31 -7.60 -30.02
CA THR A 351 -13.06 -6.23 -30.49
C THR A 351 -11.90 -5.53 -29.81
N ALA A 352 -11.44 -6.04 -28.66
CA ALA A 352 -10.40 -5.43 -27.85
C ALA A 352 -8.99 -5.62 -28.45
N ASP A 353 -8.16 -4.58 -28.43
CA ASP A 353 -6.75 -4.66 -28.85
C ASP A 353 -5.85 -5.14 -27.70
N LEU A 354 -5.97 -6.42 -27.38
CA LEU A 354 -5.23 -7.05 -26.28
C LEU A 354 -3.71 -7.09 -26.55
N GLN A 355 -3.30 -7.16 -27.82
CA GLN A 355 -1.89 -7.19 -28.22
C GLN A 355 -1.16 -5.89 -27.87
N ASN A 356 -1.83 -4.73 -28.00
CA ASN A 356 -1.24 -3.43 -27.68
C ASN A 356 -1.56 -2.92 -26.28
N MET A 357 -2.39 -3.63 -25.51
CA MET A 357 -2.82 -3.23 -24.17
C MET A 357 -1.66 -2.94 -23.20
N GLN A 358 -0.54 -3.68 -23.28
CA GLN A 358 0.66 -3.37 -22.49
C GLN A 358 1.37 -2.07 -22.92
N LYS A 359 1.33 -1.74 -24.22
CA LYS A 359 1.89 -0.48 -24.74
C LYS A 359 1.02 0.70 -24.32
N VAL A 360 -0.29 0.53 -24.33
CA VAL A 360 -1.25 1.52 -23.79
C VAL A 360 -0.98 1.72 -22.29
N TRP A 361 -0.89 0.64 -21.50
CA TRP A 361 -0.60 0.73 -20.06
C TRP A 361 0.75 1.40 -19.75
N SER A 362 1.75 1.23 -20.61
CA SER A 362 3.05 1.88 -20.44
C SER A 362 3.14 3.27 -21.09
N HIS A 363 2.02 3.82 -21.56
CA HIS A 363 1.91 5.13 -22.23
C HIS A 363 2.79 5.24 -23.48
N LYS A 364 3.01 4.13 -24.19
CA LYS A 364 3.79 4.05 -25.42
C LYS A 364 2.94 3.96 -26.69
N ALA A 365 1.62 3.85 -26.55
CA ALA A 365 0.64 3.89 -27.64
C ALA A 365 -0.60 4.69 -27.19
N ARG A 366 -1.26 5.39 -28.12
CA ARG A 366 -2.52 6.12 -27.88
C ARG A 366 -3.71 5.37 -28.49
N GLY A 367 -4.92 5.56 -27.93
CA GLY A 367 -6.20 5.32 -28.61
C GLY A 367 -6.61 3.88 -28.90
N LYS A 368 -6.39 2.94 -27.96
CA LYS A 368 -6.77 1.51 -28.06
C LYS A 368 -7.30 1.04 -26.69
N THR A 369 -7.70 -0.23 -26.57
CA THR A 369 -8.20 -0.80 -25.31
C THR A 369 -7.22 -0.61 -24.15
N HIS A 370 -7.63 0.18 -23.16
CA HIS A 370 -6.95 0.34 -21.90
C HIS A 370 -7.22 -0.87 -20.99
N PRO A 371 -6.23 -1.38 -20.20
CA PRO A 371 -6.47 -2.53 -19.32
C PRO A 371 -7.62 -2.37 -18.33
N PHE A 372 -7.93 -1.13 -17.94
CA PHE A 372 -9.07 -0.85 -17.09
C PHE A 372 -10.42 -1.09 -17.78
N GLU A 373 -10.52 -0.97 -19.11
CA GLU A 373 -11.75 -1.32 -19.84
C GLU A 373 -12.02 -2.82 -19.77
N LEU A 374 -10.98 -3.65 -19.90
CA LEU A 374 -11.11 -5.09 -19.68
C LEU A 374 -11.48 -5.40 -18.22
N LEU A 375 -10.87 -4.71 -17.25
CA LEU A 375 -11.22 -4.87 -15.84
C LEU A 375 -12.68 -4.51 -15.58
N ASP A 376 -13.19 -3.43 -16.17
CA ASP A 376 -14.57 -2.96 -16.01
C ASP A 376 -15.58 -3.90 -16.69
N CYS A 377 -15.25 -4.41 -17.87
CA CYS A 377 -16.05 -5.43 -18.55
C CYS A 377 -16.21 -6.69 -17.69
N VAL A 378 -15.10 -7.16 -17.10
CA VAL A 378 -15.07 -8.32 -16.20
C VAL A 378 -15.82 -8.04 -14.90
N ASP A 379 -15.68 -6.83 -14.37
CA ASP A 379 -16.35 -6.40 -13.14
C ASP A 379 -17.88 -6.40 -13.29
N ALA A 380 -18.37 -5.77 -14.36
CA ALA A 380 -19.80 -5.70 -14.67
C ALA A 380 -20.39 -7.10 -14.91
N ALA A 381 -19.73 -7.92 -15.74
CA ALA A 381 -20.16 -9.29 -16.00
C ALA A 381 -20.13 -10.17 -14.74
N GLY A 382 -19.12 -9.99 -13.89
CA GLY A 382 -19.00 -10.68 -12.61
C GLY A 382 -20.12 -10.31 -11.63
N ALA A 383 -20.51 -9.02 -11.57
CA ALA A 383 -21.61 -8.55 -10.74
C ALA A 383 -22.94 -9.16 -11.19
N GLU A 384 -23.25 -9.06 -12.48
CA GLU A 384 -24.49 -9.56 -13.07
C GLU A 384 -24.61 -11.08 -12.95
N LEU A 385 -23.54 -11.85 -13.25
CA LEU A 385 -23.56 -13.30 -13.04
C LEU A 385 -23.70 -13.67 -11.57
N SER A 386 -23.09 -12.93 -10.65
CA SER A 386 -23.26 -13.20 -9.23
C SER A 386 -24.72 -13.07 -8.82
N GLU A 387 -25.45 -12.10 -9.36
CA GLU A 387 -26.87 -11.88 -9.12
C GLU A 387 -27.72 -13.03 -9.69
N ILE A 388 -27.56 -13.36 -10.99
CA ILE A 388 -28.26 -14.48 -11.66
C ILE A 388 -28.08 -15.80 -10.89
N LEU A 389 -26.86 -16.04 -10.38
CA LEU A 389 -26.51 -17.29 -9.71
C LEU A 389 -26.88 -17.32 -8.22
N THR A 390 -27.32 -16.21 -7.62
CA THR A 390 -27.57 -16.12 -6.17
C THR A 390 -28.63 -17.12 -5.70
N SER A 391 -29.71 -17.28 -6.46
CA SER A 391 -30.78 -18.25 -6.15
C SER A 391 -30.40 -19.71 -6.41
N HIS A 392 -29.18 -19.97 -6.92
CA HIS A 392 -28.69 -21.29 -7.33
C HIS A 392 -27.44 -21.71 -6.54
N ALA A 393 -27.33 -21.27 -5.28
CA ALA A 393 -26.14 -21.46 -4.44
C ALA A 393 -25.74 -22.94 -4.25
N GLY A 394 -26.71 -23.87 -4.22
CA GLY A 394 -26.45 -25.31 -4.11
C GLY A 394 -25.67 -25.85 -5.32
N ILE A 395 -26.14 -25.57 -6.53
CA ILE A 395 -25.45 -25.91 -7.79
C ILE A 395 -24.07 -25.24 -7.83
N CYS A 396 -24.01 -23.96 -7.44
CA CYS A 396 -22.74 -23.23 -7.42
C CYS A 396 -21.73 -23.84 -6.45
N SER A 397 -22.17 -24.29 -5.27
CA SER A 397 -21.32 -24.93 -4.27
C SER A 397 -20.74 -26.24 -4.79
N MET A 398 -21.57 -27.06 -5.43
CA MET A 398 -21.12 -28.29 -6.12
C MET A 398 -20.05 -27.99 -7.17
N LEU A 399 -20.25 -26.97 -8.01
CA LEU A 399 -19.30 -26.59 -9.06
C LEU A 399 -17.96 -26.07 -8.50
N VAL A 400 -18.00 -25.27 -7.43
CA VAL A 400 -16.79 -24.83 -6.73
C VAL A 400 -16.02 -26.02 -6.16
N ASN A 401 -16.73 -26.95 -5.50
CA ASN A 401 -16.10 -28.13 -4.92
C ASN A 401 -15.50 -29.04 -5.99
N LYS A 402 -16.18 -29.22 -7.13
CA LYS A 402 -15.63 -29.91 -8.30
C LYS A 402 -14.31 -29.27 -8.76
N ALA A 403 -14.29 -27.96 -8.99
CA ALA A 403 -13.10 -27.25 -9.46
C ALA A 403 -11.92 -27.34 -8.46
N ILE A 404 -12.21 -27.26 -7.15
CA ILE A 404 -11.20 -27.39 -6.10
C ILE A 404 -10.63 -28.81 -6.06
N LEU A 405 -11.50 -29.83 -6.14
CA LEU A 405 -11.09 -31.24 -6.16
C LEU A 405 -10.23 -31.58 -7.39
N GLU A 406 -10.59 -31.07 -8.57
CA GLU A 406 -9.80 -31.25 -9.80
C GLU A 406 -8.39 -30.66 -9.66
N ARG A 407 -8.27 -29.47 -9.06
CA ARG A 407 -6.97 -28.79 -8.90
C ARG A 407 -6.08 -29.41 -7.82
N TYR A 408 -6.66 -29.78 -6.69
CA TYR A 408 -5.92 -30.14 -5.48
C TYR A 408 -5.96 -31.64 -5.14
N GLY A 409 -6.89 -32.40 -5.72
CA GLY A 409 -7.06 -33.84 -5.48
C GLY A 409 -7.06 -34.20 -4.00
N ARG A 410 -6.23 -35.17 -3.61
CA ARG A 410 -6.09 -35.59 -2.20
C ARG A 410 -5.56 -34.50 -1.26
N ARG A 411 -4.95 -33.43 -1.78
CA ARG A 411 -4.39 -32.31 -0.98
C ARG A 411 -5.46 -31.33 -0.50
N VAL A 412 -6.70 -31.42 -0.96
CA VAL A 412 -7.83 -30.56 -0.53
C VAL A 412 -7.97 -30.50 0.99
N ARG A 413 -7.71 -31.60 1.71
CA ARG A 413 -7.76 -31.65 3.19
C ARG A 413 -6.81 -30.65 3.89
N LYS A 414 -5.77 -30.18 3.20
CA LYS A 414 -4.78 -29.23 3.71
C LYS A 414 -5.04 -27.79 3.25
N VAL A 415 -6.05 -27.56 2.41
CA VAL A 415 -6.35 -26.26 1.80
C VAL A 415 -7.25 -25.46 2.75
N VAL A 416 -6.79 -24.27 3.13
CA VAL A 416 -7.51 -23.39 4.06
C VAL A 416 -8.47 -22.48 3.28
N GLY A 417 -9.65 -22.22 3.83
CA GLY A 417 -10.58 -21.20 3.32
C GLY A 417 -11.69 -21.72 2.40
N ILE A 418 -11.81 -23.03 2.20
CA ILE A 418 -12.85 -23.65 1.35
C ILE A 418 -14.26 -23.26 1.82
N GLY A 419 -14.57 -23.34 3.11
CA GLY A 419 -15.90 -22.98 3.60
C GLY A 419 -16.30 -21.53 3.32
N LYS A 420 -15.34 -20.62 3.09
CA LYS A 420 -15.66 -19.25 2.64
C LYS A 420 -16.05 -19.23 1.15
N LEU A 421 -15.48 -20.11 0.33
CA LEU A 421 -15.86 -20.27 -1.07
C LEU A 421 -17.29 -20.79 -1.19
N GLU A 422 -17.63 -21.84 -0.43
CA GLU A 422 -18.97 -22.43 -0.43
C GLU A 422 -20.05 -21.41 -0.01
N ARG A 423 -19.81 -20.63 1.05
CA ARG A 423 -20.73 -19.56 1.49
C ARG A 423 -20.90 -18.42 0.48
N ASN A 424 -20.00 -18.29 -0.47
CA ASN A 424 -20.03 -17.24 -1.51
C ASN A 424 -20.06 -17.87 -2.90
N SER A 425 -20.60 -19.08 -3.02
CA SER A 425 -20.45 -19.93 -4.20
C SER A 425 -20.93 -19.27 -5.49
N SER A 426 -22.05 -18.54 -5.45
CA SER A 426 -22.57 -17.79 -6.62
C SER A 426 -21.52 -16.84 -7.20
N ARG A 427 -20.90 -16.02 -6.33
CA ARG A 427 -19.84 -15.08 -6.72
C ARG A 427 -18.57 -15.77 -7.16
N ILE A 428 -18.20 -16.89 -6.53
CA ILE A 428 -17.02 -17.65 -6.94
C ILE A 428 -17.25 -18.26 -8.32
N VAL A 429 -18.40 -18.89 -8.57
CA VAL A 429 -18.74 -19.44 -9.89
C VAL A 429 -18.80 -18.34 -10.94
N ALA A 430 -19.41 -17.19 -10.66
CA ALA A 430 -19.39 -16.05 -11.56
C ALA A 430 -17.96 -15.66 -11.98
N GLY A 431 -17.04 -15.55 -11.02
CA GLY A 431 -15.66 -15.22 -11.31
C GLY A 431 -14.88 -16.33 -12.02
N LEU A 432 -15.12 -17.60 -11.67
CA LEU A 432 -14.53 -18.74 -12.38
C LEU A 432 -14.98 -18.77 -13.83
N THR A 433 -16.26 -18.53 -14.11
CA THR A 433 -16.84 -18.46 -15.46
C THR A 433 -16.20 -17.35 -16.28
N ILE A 434 -16.26 -16.09 -15.82
CA ILE A 434 -15.70 -14.96 -16.57
C ILE A 434 -14.19 -15.08 -16.73
N GLY A 435 -13.49 -15.45 -15.65
CA GLY A 435 -12.05 -15.59 -15.70
C GLY A 435 -11.57 -16.71 -16.61
N SER A 436 -12.33 -17.81 -16.73
CA SER A 436 -12.05 -18.89 -17.69
C SER A 436 -12.20 -18.40 -19.14
N ILE A 437 -13.30 -17.70 -19.47
CA ILE A 437 -13.54 -17.13 -20.81
C ILE A 437 -12.42 -16.17 -21.21
N VAL A 438 -12.06 -15.24 -20.31
CA VAL A 438 -11.00 -14.26 -20.57
C VAL A 438 -9.65 -14.94 -20.77
N ASN A 439 -9.29 -15.89 -19.89
CA ASN A 439 -8.02 -16.59 -19.98
C ASN A 439 -7.91 -17.48 -21.22
N GLU A 440 -9.01 -18.15 -21.61
CA GLU A 440 -9.08 -18.96 -22.82
C GLU A 440 -8.90 -18.09 -24.08
N PHE A 441 -9.63 -16.98 -24.16
CA PHE A 441 -9.54 -16.06 -25.29
C PHE A 441 -8.13 -15.47 -25.43
N ILE A 442 -7.56 -14.98 -24.32
CA ILE A 442 -6.22 -14.41 -24.30
C ILE A 442 -5.19 -15.49 -24.66
N GLY A 443 -5.30 -16.68 -24.07
CA GLY A 443 -4.43 -17.82 -24.37
C GLY A 443 -4.40 -18.14 -25.87
N ASN A 444 -5.57 -18.22 -26.51
CA ASN A 444 -5.69 -18.53 -27.94
C ASN A 444 -5.08 -17.44 -28.85
N GLN A 445 -5.08 -16.17 -28.44
CA GLN A 445 -4.44 -15.10 -29.21
C GLN A 445 -2.91 -15.12 -29.14
N TYR A 446 -2.33 -15.46 -27.99
CA TYR A 446 -0.87 -15.53 -27.82
C TYR A 446 -0.27 -16.87 -28.27
N TYR A 447 -1.06 -17.94 -28.31
CA TYR A 447 -0.67 -19.28 -28.74
C TYR A 447 -1.23 -19.68 -30.12
N LYS A 448 -1.52 -18.74 -31.03
CA LYS A 448 -1.59 -19.12 -32.45
C LYS A 448 -0.24 -19.75 -32.81
N PRO A 449 -0.17 -21.03 -33.22
CA PRO A 449 1.06 -21.58 -33.74
C PRO A 449 1.48 -20.66 -34.88
N ARG A 450 2.69 -20.11 -34.82
CA ARG A 450 3.34 -19.74 -36.07
C ARG A 450 3.26 -20.99 -36.94
N ALA A 451 2.78 -20.82 -38.17
CA ALA A 451 2.79 -21.88 -39.17
C ALA A 451 4.12 -22.63 -39.04
N THR A 452 3.99 -23.93 -38.83
CA THR A 452 5.05 -24.90 -38.59
C THR A 452 6.23 -24.66 -39.53
N SER A 453 7.35 -24.23 -38.97
CA SER A 453 8.65 -24.76 -39.40
C SER A 453 9.14 -25.60 -38.23
N GLU A 454 9.23 -26.90 -38.50
CA GLU A 454 9.77 -27.94 -37.64
C GLU A 454 10.99 -27.47 -36.85
N LEU A 455 11.04 -27.77 -35.54
CA LEU A 455 12.23 -28.27 -34.84
C LEU A 455 11.96 -28.40 -33.34
N ASN A 456 11.96 -29.67 -32.92
CA ASN A 456 12.39 -30.26 -31.66
C ASN A 456 11.65 -29.96 -30.34
N GLU A 457 10.92 -30.99 -29.94
CA GLU A 457 10.80 -31.46 -28.57
C GLU A 457 12.16 -31.50 -27.87
N GLN A 458 12.30 -30.73 -26.79
CA GLN A 458 13.00 -31.09 -25.53
C GLN A 458 13.08 -29.83 -24.67
N VAL A 459 12.49 -29.89 -23.47
CA VAL A 459 13.17 -29.67 -22.18
C VAL A 459 12.09 -29.63 -21.09
N ILE A 460 12.17 -30.67 -20.26
CA ILE A 460 11.40 -30.97 -19.06
C ILE A 460 12.00 -30.21 -17.87
N ALA A 461 11.13 -29.89 -16.90
CA ALA A 461 11.36 -29.64 -15.47
C ALA A 461 12.38 -28.57 -15.05
N VAL A 462 11.86 -27.53 -14.36
CA VAL A 462 12.63 -26.88 -13.30
C VAL A 462 11.89 -27.08 -11.98
N SER A 463 12.46 -27.99 -11.21
CA SER A 463 12.22 -28.28 -9.80
C SER A 463 12.50 -27.03 -8.95
N PHE A 464 11.58 -26.70 -8.04
CA PHE A 464 11.90 -25.85 -6.89
C PHE A 464 12.24 -26.76 -5.71
N THR A 465 13.49 -26.72 -5.28
CA THR A 465 13.93 -27.25 -3.98
C THR A 465 14.70 -26.19 -3.21
N THR A 466 14.33 -26.11 -1.93
CA THR A 466 14.92 -25.43 -0.76
C THR A 466 14.93 -23.91 -0.71
#